data_AF-A0A1B6LCM0-F1
#
_entry.id   AF-A0A1B6LCM0-F1
#
_cell.length_a   1.000
_cell.length_b   1.000
_cell.length_c   1.000
_cell.angle_alpha   90.00
_cell.angle_beta   90.00
_cell.angle_gamma   90.00
#
_symmetry.space_group_name_H-M   'P 1'
#
loop_
_entity.id
_entity.type
_entity.pdbx_description
1 polymer ?
#
loop_
_entity_poly.entity_id
_entity_poly.type
_entity_poly.pdbx_seq_one_letter_code
_entity_poly.pdbx_strand_id
1 'polypeptide(L)'
;LYQKMWQYMQKNYDDVMMKSNKDGVTRVLSGNDYAFLMESASIDYEVQRNCDLRQVGQPLDSKGYGIVMPKRAWYRNILSSSVIKLQEKGKFTQLYKKWWKEKRGGGACDDSSGVGGEAVPLDLDNVGGVFLVLVFGSVFACLIGLCELMYEVFNKEDKESFWSELKRELLFVISCRGTVKQLKPSSEKSSNGSAEEIVRKSKTPNGLGKHSIES
;
A
#
# COMPACT_ATOMS: atom_id res chain seq x y z
N LEU A 1 -8.49 34.58 13.09
CA LEU A 1 -7.43 33.63 12.69
C LEU A 1 -6.30 34.33 11.92
N TYR A 2 -6.57 34.92 10.75
CA TYR A 2 -5.55 35.58 9.91
C TYR A 2 -4.72 36.67 10.60
N GLN A 3 -5.32 37.47 11.49
CA GLN A 3 -4.58 38.45 12.30
C GLN A 3 -3.51 37.80 13.18
N LYS A 4 -3.78 36.63 13.76
CA LYS A 4 -2.81 35.89 14.58
C LYS A 4 -1.66 35.34 13.73
N MET A 5 -1.96 34.82 12.54
CA MET A 5 -0.95 34.38 11.57
C MET A 5 -0.05 35.55 11.16
N TRP A 6 -0.63 36.71 10.83
CA TRP A 6 0.12 37.92 10.51
C TRP A 6 1.01 38.38 11.66
N GLN A 7 0.49 38.41 12.89
CA GLN A 7 1.28 38.76 14.08
C GLN A 7 2.47 37.81 14.29
N TYR A 8 2.29 36.51 14.06
CA TYR A 8 3.37 35.53 14.11
C TYR A 8 4.41 35.77 13.02
N MET A 9 3.97 35.99 11.78
CA MET A 9 4.87 36.26 10.66
C MET A 9 5.67 37.56 10.85
N GLN A 10 5.03 38.60 11.40
CA GLN A 10 5.67 39.88 11.67
C GLN A 10 6.74 39.78 12.77
N LYS A 11 6.51 38.94 13.79
CA LYS A 11 7.48 38.72 14.88
C LYS A 11 8.72 37.94 14.43
N ASN A 12 8.56 37.04 13.46
CA ASN A 12 9.62 36.17 12.94
C ASN A 12 10.00 36.52 11.50
N TYR A 13 9.95 37.81 11.14
CA TYR A 13 10.03 38.29 9.76
C TYR A 13 11.24 37.73 9.00
N ASP A 14 12.43 37.82 9.58
CA ASP A 14 13.68 37.41 8.92
C ASP A 14 13.78 35.90 8.65
N ASP A 15 13.07 35.08 9.43
CA ASP A 15 13.07 33.64 9.26
C ASP A 15 11.94 33.17 8.32
N VAL A 16 10.73 33.71 8.46
CA VAL A 16 9.56 33.18 7.72
C VAL A 16 9.33 33.84 6.36
N MET A 17 9.79 35.08 6.15
CA MET A 17 9.57 35.82 4.92
C MET A 17 10.72 35.62 3.94
N MET A 18 10.38 35.35 2.68
CA MET A 18 11.34 35.19 1.60
C MET A 18 11.37 36.41 0.70
N LYS A 19 12.52 36.67 0.06
CA LYS A 19 12.70 37.79 -0.87
C LYS A 19 12.02 37.55 -2.22
N SER A 20 11.95 36.28 -2.64
CA SER A 20 11.38 35.87 -3.92
C SER A 20 10.57 34.59 -3.78
N ASN A 21 9.62 34.40 -4.71
CA ASN A 21 8.84 33.18 -4.82
C ASN A 21 9.73 31.95 -5.05
N LYS A 22 10.81 32.09 -5.82
CA LYS A 22 11.74 30.98 -6.09
C LYS A 22 12.44 30.52 -4.82
N ASP A 23 12.93 31.46 -4.01
CA ASP A 23 13.59 31.16 -2.74
C ASP A 23 12.61 30.45 -1.78
N GLY A 24 11.35 30.89 -1.76
CA GLY A 24 10.28 30.22 -1.01
C GLY A 24 10.03 28.79 -1.45
N VAL A 25 9.97 28.54 -2.76
CA VAL A 25 9.83 27.19 -3.31
C VAL A 25 11.02 26.31 -2.94
N THR A 26 12.26 26.80 -3.11
CA THR A 26 13.46 26.05 -2.74
C THR A 26 13.50 25.75 -1.24
N ARG A 27 13.06 26.69 -0.39
CA ARG A 27 12.97 26.47 1.05
C ARG A 27 11.96 25.37 1.41
N VAL A 28 10.78 25.35 0.78
CA VAL A 28 9.80 24.26 0.98
C VAL A 28 10.40 22.91 0.57
N LEU A 29 11.08 22.85 -0.57
CA LEU A 29 11.73 21.63 -1.05
C LEU A 29 12.86 21.14 -0.13
N SER A 30 13.49 22.03 0.64
CA SER A 30 14.57 21.65 1.56
C SER A 30 14.11 20.81 2.77
N GLY A 31 12.80 20.65 2.99
CA GLY A 31 12.23 19.70 3.95
C GLY A 31 12.13 20.18 5.41
N ASN A 32 12.42 21.46 5.69
CA ASN A 32 12.45 22.01 7.06
C ASN A 32 11.07 22.43 7.62
N ASP A 33 10.04 21.59 7.51
CA ASP A 33 8.68 21.85 8.05
C ASP A 33 8.14 23.27 7.75
N TYR A 34 8.39 23.74 6.52
CA TYR A 34 8.04 25.08 6.08
C TYR A 34 6.93 25.05 5.03
N ALA A 35 5.90 25.85 5.23
CA ALA A 35 4.84 26.07 4.25
C ALA A 35 4.96 27.48 3.66
N PHE A 36 4.95 27.58 2.34
CA PHE A 36 5.03 28.86 1.64
C PHE A 36 3.66 29.28 1.10
N LEU A 37 3.28 30.53 1.38
CA LEU A 37 2.08 31.14 0.83
C LEU A 37 2.43 31.90 -0.43
N MET A 38 1.82 31.50 -1.54
CA MET A 38 1.99 32.14 -2.84
C MET A 38 0.64 32.24 -3.55
N GLU A 39 0.57 33.03 -4.60
CA GLU A 39 -0.60 33.08 -5.47
C GLU A 39 -0.91 31.72 -6.09
N SER A 40 -2.21 31.37 -6.16
CA SER A 40 -2.70 30.09 -6.67
C SER A 40 -2.15 29.73 -8.05
N ALA A 41 -2.17 30.65 -9.02
CA ALA A 41 -1.65 30.41 -10.36
C ALA A 41 -0.16 30.05 -10.36
N SER A 42 0.63 30.69 -9.49
CA SER A 42 2.06 30.39 -9.36
C SER A 42 2.27 29.04 -8.66
N ILE A 43 1.43 28.69 -7.68
CA ILE A 43 1.49 27.38 -7.02
C ILE A 43 1.19 26.27 -8.04
N ASP A 44 0.11 26.42 -8.81
CA ASP A 44 -0.24 25.47 -9.88
C ASP A 44 0.90 25.28 -10.88
N TYR A 45 1.65 26.36 -11.16
CA TYR A 45 2.77 26.31 -12.11
C TYR A 45 3.92 25.45 -11.58
N GLU A 46 4.28 25.63 -10.30
CA GLU A 46 5.40 24.93 -9.66
C GLU A 46 5.04 23.47 -9.36
N VAL A 47 3.83 23.19 -8.88
CA VAL A 47 3.34 21.82 -8.60
C VAL A 47 3.29 20.97 -9.86
N GLN A 48 2.98 21.55 -11.02
CA GLN A 48 2.99 20.80 -12.29
C GLN A 48 4.39 20.42 -12.78
N ARG A 49 5.44 20.99 -12.19
CA ARG A 49 6.85 20.77 -12.55
C ARG A 49 7.62 19.97 -11.51
N ASN A 50 7.31 20.18 -10.24
CA ASN A 50 7.97 19.55 -9.11
C ASN A 50 6.93 18.73 -8.32
N CYS A 51 7.04 17.40 -8.41
CA CYS A 51 6.04 16.49 -7.85
C CYS A 51 6.13 16.35 -6.32
N ASP A 52 7.22 16.83 -5.74
CA ASP A 52 7.41 16.93 -4.29
C ASP A 52 6.60 18.09 -3.67
N LEU A 53 6.09 19.01 -4.50
CA LEU A 53 5.24 20.11 -4.07
C LEU A 53 3.78 19.72 -4.20
N ARG A 54 2.99 20.11 -3.20
CA ARG A 54 1.52 19.98 -3.24
C ARG A 54 0.86 21.23 -2.68
N GLN A 55 -0.24 21.62 -3.29
CA GLN A 55 -1.14 22.60 -2.69
C GLN A 55 -1.95 21.94 -1.57
N VAL A 56 -2.08 22.62 -0.45
CA VAL A 56 -2.89 22.17 0.69
C VAL A 56 -4.00 23.17 0.97
N GLY A 57 -5.23 22.67 1.05
CA GLY A 57 -6.41 23.50 1.34
C GLY A 57 -6.92 24.29 0.13
N GLN A 58 -7.88 25.18 0.40
CA GLN A 58 -8.47 26.06 -0.60
C GLN A 58 -7.72 27.40 -0.68
N PRO A 59 -7.80 28.13 -1.80
CA PRO A 59 -7.28 29.48 -1.90
C PRO A 59 -7.85 30.39 -0.79
N LEU A 60 -7.00 31.25 -0.22
CA LEU A 60 -7.39 32.19 0.84
C LEU A 60 -8.32 33.30 0.32
N ASP A 61 -8.20 33.62 -0.96
CA ASP A 61 -8.94 34.67 -1.64
C ASP A 61 -9.21 34.33 -3.11
N SER A 62 -10.13 35.09 -3.71
CA SER A 62 -10.47 35.04 -5.13
C SER A 62 -9.97 36.30 -5.83
N LYS A 63 -8.67 36.32 -6.13
CA LYS A 63 -8.04 37.39 -6.91
C LYS A 63 -7.96 37.03 -8.39
N GLY A 64 -7.89 38.06 -9.24
CA GLY A 64 -7.74 37.91 -10.68
C GLY A 64 -6.82 38.96 -11.27
N TYR A 65 -6.18 38.62 -12.39
CA TYR A 65 -5.32 39.52 -13.14
C TYR A 65 -6.11 40.42 -14.07
N GLY A 66 -5.65 41.66 -14.22
CA GLY A 66 -6.22 42.64 -15.14
C GLY A 66 -5.15 43.36 -15.95
N ILE A 67 -5.51 43.79 -17.16
CA ILE A 67 -4.64 44.62 -18.00
C ILE A 67 -4.82 46.08 -17.58
N VAL A 68 -3.77 46.70 -17.06
CA VAL A 68 -3.81 48.08 -16.58
C VAL A 68 -3.58 49.06 -17.73
N MET A 69 -4.34 50.16 -17.75
CA MET A 69 -4.26 51.20 -18.80
C MET A 69 -4.36 52.60 -18.16
N PRO A 70 -3.78 53.63 -18.79
CA PRO A 70 -3.95 55.02 -18.33
C PRO A 70 -5.42 55.41 -18.23
N LYS A 71 -5.73 56.29 -17.27
CA LYS A 71 -7.09 56.83 -17.11
C LYS A 71 -7.51 57.52 -18.42
N ARG A 72 -8.75 57.27 -18.86
CA ARG A 72 -9.33 57.82 -20.10
C ARG A 72 -8.61 57.40 -21.39
N ALA A 73 -7.90 56.27 -21.40
CA ALA A 73 -7.36 55.71 -22.64
C ALA A 73 -8.47 55.39 -23.66
N TRP A 74 -8.32 55.87 -24.91
CA TRP A 74 -9.33 55.72 -25.97
C TRP A 74 -9.62 54.26 -26.34
N TYR A 75 -8.62 53.38 -26.21
CA TYR A 75 -8.71 51.96 -26.57
C TYR A 75 -9.23 51.06 -25.44
N ARG A 76 -9.50 51.60 -24.24
CA ARG A 76 -9.88 50.81 -23.07
C ARG A 76 -11.12 49.96 -23.31
N ASN A 77 -12.14 50.55 -23.92
CA ASN A 77 -13.41 49.86 -24.17
C ASN A 77 -13.23 48.75 -25.23
N ILE A 78 -12.46 49.04 -26.29
CA ILE A 78 -12.18 48.09 -27.38
C ILE A 78 -11.42 46.86 -26.84
N LEU A 79 -10.40 47.08 -26.01
CA LEU A 79 -9.63 45.98 -25.39
C LEU A 79 -10.50 45.19 -24.40
N SER A 80 -11.29 45.86 -23.57
CA SER A 80 -12.17 45.19 -22.61
C SER A 80 -13.18 44.28 -23.31
N SER A 81 -13.83 44.74 -24.38
CA SER A 81 -14.75 43.92 -25.17
C SER A 81 -14.04 42.76 -25.88
N SER A 82 -12.80 42.96 -26.31
CA SER A 82 -12.01 41.90 -26.96
C SER A 82 -11.62 40.79 -25.98
N VAL A 83 -11.27 41.15 -24.73
CA VAL A 83 -10.99 40.18 -23.66
C VAL A 83 -12.20 39.33 -23.34
N ILE A 84 -13.39 39.92 -23.21
CA ILE A 84 -14.64 39.19 -22.98
C ILE A 84 -14.89 38.19 -24.12
N LYS A 85 -14.76 38.63 -25.39
CA LYS A 85 -14.89 37.73 -26.55
C LYS A 85 -13.89 36.57 -26.53
N LEU A 86 -12.68 36.77 -26.02
CA LEU A 86 -11.69 35.69 -25.87
C LEU A 86 -12.07 34.72 -24.75
N GLN A 87 -12.64 35.22 -23.66
CA GLN A 87 -13.16 34.42 -22.55
C GLN A 87 -14.35 33.57 -22.98
N GLU A 88 -15.33 34.16 -23.67
CA GLU A 88 -16.49 33.43 -24.23
C GLU A 88 -16.06 32.33 -25.21
N LYS A 89 -15.01 32.58 -25.99
CA LYS A 89 -14.42 31.58 -26.90
C LYS A 89 -13.55 30.54 -26.19
N GLY A 90 -13.38 30.61 -24.87
CA GLY A 90 -12.55 29.68 -24.10
C GLY A 90 -11.06 29.74 -24.42
N LYS A 91 -10.58 30.83 -25.04
CA LYS A 91 -9.17 30.94 -25.46
C LYS A 91 -8.21 30.99 -24.28
N PHE A 92 -8.62 31.58 -23.15
CA PHE A 92 -7.81 31.59 -21.94
C PHE A 92 -7.60 30.19 -21.37
N THR A 93 -8.62 29.32 -21.38
CA THR A 93 -8.47 27.92 -20.94
C THR A 93 -7.48 27.15 -21.83
N GLN A 94 -7.54 27.37 -23.15
CA GLN A 94 -6.57 26.78 -24.10
C GLN A 94 -5.14 27.27 -23.82
N LEU A 95 -4.97 28.56 -23.54
CA LEU A 95 -3.67 29.13 -23.20
C LEU A 95 -3.16 28.63 -21.86
N TYR A 96 -4.01 28.54 -20.84
CA TYR A 96 -3.65 28.01 -19.53
C TYR A 96 -3.15 26.57 -19.68
N LYS A 97 -3.93 25.68 -20.31
CA LYS A 97 -3.50 24.30 -20.55
C LYS A 97 -2.16 24.24 -21.28
N LYS A 98 -2.00 25.02 -22.35
CA LYS A 98 -0.76 25.07 -23.14
C LYS A 98 0.46 25.50 -22.31
N TRP A 99 0.34 26.55 -21.51
CA TRP A 99 1.49 27.13 -20.80
C TRP A 99 1.78 26.51 -19.44
N TRP A 100 0.74 26.06 -18.74
CA TRP A 100 0.89 25.39 -17.46
C TRP A 100 1.21 23.92 -17.66
N LYS A 101 0.38 23.18 -18.41
CA LYS A 101 0.43 21.71 -18.50
C LYS A 101 1.26 21.16 -19.65
N GLU A 102 1.36 21.84 -20.80
CA GLU A 102 1.99 21.24 -22.01
C GLU A 102 3.40 21.76 -22.30
N LYS A 103 3.75 22.96 -21.81
CA LYS A 103 5.02 23.63 -22.14
C LYS A 103 5.90 23.79 -20.92
N ARG A 104 7.22 23.91 -21.16
CA ARG A 104 8.25 24.18 -20.14
C ARG A 104 8.22 23.20 -18.96
N GLY A 105 8.11 21.89 -19.24
CA GLY A 105 8.08 20.86 -18.20
C GLY A 105 6.78 20.77 -17.40
N GLY A 106 5.69 21.39 -17.88
CA GLY A 106 4.36 21.15 -17.35
C GLY A 106 3.93 19.70 -17.58
N GLY A 107 3.13 19.16 -16.66
CA GLY A 107 2.59 17.80 -16.76
C GLY A 107 3.59 16.71 -16.36
N ALA A 108 4.79 17.07 -15.88
CA ALA A 108 5.80 16.11 -15.45
C ALA A 108 5.30 15.17 -14.33
N CYS A 109 4.34 15.65 -13.53
CA CYS A 109 3.74 14.91 -12.42
C CYS A 109 2.44 14.18 -12.77
N ASP A 110 1.91 14.36 -13.98
CA ASP A 110 0.78 13.55 -14.47
C ASP A 110 1.27 12.17 -14.96
N ASP A 111 2.56 12.03 -15.31
CA ASP A 111 3.12 10.83 -15.96
C ASP A 111 4.04 9.96 -15.08
N SER A 112 4.26 10.30 -13.80
CA SER A 112 4.98 9.41 -12.86
C SER A 112 4.09 8.37 -12.17
N SER A 113 2.80 8.34 -12.52
CA SER A 113 1.86 7.32 -12.09
C SER A 113 0.92 6.98 -13.24
N GLY A 114 1.44 6.19 -14.19
CA GLY A 114 0.69 5.29 -15.05
C GLY A 114 -0.65 5.82 -15.57
N VAL A 115 -0.61 6.49 -16.74
CA VAL A 115 -1.75 6.46 -17.67
C VAL A 115 -1.80 5.07 -18.33
N GLY A 116 -2.12 4.13 -17.47
CA GLY A 116 -2.33 2.71 -17.69
C GLY A 116 -2.82 2.25 -16.34
N GLY A 117 -4.11 1.91 -16.25
CA GLY A 117 -4.73 1.43 -15.03
C GLY A 117 -4.16 0.09 -14.57
N GLU A 118 -2.87 0.05 -14.24
CA GLU A 118 -2.36 -0.91 -13.29
C GLU A 118 -2.78 -0.39 -11.92
N ALA A 119 -3.76 -1.08 -11.34
CA ALA A 119 -3.99 -1.03 -9.91
C ALA A 119 -2.62 -1.09 -9.22
N VAL A 120 -2.35 -0.13 -8.32
CA VAL A 120 -1.21 -0.21 -7.40
C VAL A 120 -1.21 -1.64 -6.88
N PRO A 121 -0.19 -2.47 -7.23
CA PRO A 121 -0.21 -3.87 -6.83
C PRO A 121 -0.32 -3.86 -5.31
N LEU A 122 -1.27 -4.65 -4.77
CA LEU A 122 -1.40 -4.79 -3.33
C LEU A 122 -0.07 -5.29 -2.79
N ASP A 123 0.71 -4.37 -2.25
CA ASP A 123 2.04 -4.66 -1.74
C ASP A 123 1.91 -5.50 -0.47
N LEU A 124 2.88 -6.37 -0.22
CA LEU A 124 2.90 -7.25 0.94
C LEU A 124 2.85 -6.45 2.26
N ASP A 125 3.27 -5.19 2.24
CA ASP A 125 3.17 -4.26 3.37
C ASP A 125 1.72 -3.96 3.77
N ASN A 126 0.77 -3.92 2.82
CA ASN A 126 -0.65 -3.74 3.12
C ASN A 126 -1.30 -5.01 3.69
N VAL A 127 -0.74 -6.18 3.41
CA VAL A 127 -1.24 -7.50 3.84
C VAL A 127 -0.41 -8.07 5.00
N GLY A 128 0.66 -7.40 5.42
CA GLY A 128 1.57 -7.86 6.49
C GLY A 128 0.87 -8.12 7.83
N GLY A 129 -0.22 -7.39 8.10
CA GLY A 129 -1.03 -7.58 9.31
C GLY A 129 -1.65 -8.98 9.42
N VAL A 130 -2.14 -9.58 8.32
CA VAL A 130 -2.74 -10.92 8.38
C VAL A 130 -1.70 -12.01 8.58
N PHE A 131 -0.52 -11.88 7.97
CA PHE A 131 0.58 -12.83 8.18
C PHE A 131 1.10 -12.80 9.62
N LEU A 132 1.17 -11.61 10.23
CA LEU A 132 1.61 -11.47 11.62
C LEU A 132 0.63 -12.12 12.60
N VAL A 133 -0.67 -11.94 12.41
CA VAL A 133 -1.71 -12.58 13.23
C VAL A 133 -1.67 -14.10 13.08
N LEU A 134 -1.47 -14.62 11.87
CA LEU A 134 -1.35 -16.07 11.62
C LEU A 134 -0.14 -16.69 12.34
N VAL A 135 1.02 -16.05 12.27
CA VAL A 135 2.24 -16.55 12.95
C VAL A 135 2.07 -16.50 14.46
N PHE A 136 1.57 -15.39 15.02
CA PHE A 136 1.32 -15.29 16.46
C PHE A 136 0.27 -16.30 16.93
N GLY A 137 -0.83 -16.45 16.18
CA GLY A 137 -1.87 -17.43 16.48
C GLY A 137 -1.34 -18.86 16.46
N SER A 138 -0.48 -19.20 15.49
CA SER A 138 0.15 -20.51 15.40
C SER A 138 1.08 -20.79 16.57
N VAL A 139 1.95 -19.84 16.95
CA VAL A 139 2.85 -20.00 18.10
C VAL A 139 2.06 -20.12 19.41
N PHE A 140 1.03 -19.29 19.59
CA PHE A 140 0.20 -19.32 20.80
C PHE A 140 -0.56 -20.63 20.95
N ALA A 141 -1.12 -21.16 19.85
CA ALA A 141 -1.75 -22.48 19.82
C ALA A 141 -0.76 -23.60 20.15
N CYS A 142 0.46 -23.55 19.59
CA CYS A 142 1.52 -24.50 19.92
C CYS A 142 1.92 -24.44 21.40
N LEU A 143 2.03 -23.25 21.99
CA LEU A 143 2.36 -23.10 23.42
C LEU A 143 1.25 -23.66 24.33
N ILE A 144 -0.02 -23.40 24.02
CA ILE A 144 -1.14 -23.98 24.79
C ILE A 144 -1.08 -25.50 24.72
N GLY A 145 -0.89 -26.08 23.53
CA GLY A 145 -0.77 -27.53 23.37
C GLY A 145 0.41 -28.14 24.12
N LEU A 146 1.56 -27.46 24.17
CA LEU A 146 2.72 -27.90 24.97
C LEU A 146 2.46 -27.77 26.48
N CYS A 147 1.79 -26.70 26.92
CA CYS A 147 1.46 -26.48 28.32
C CYS A 147 0.46 -27.53 28.83
N GLU A 148 -0.58 -27.86 28.07
CA GLU A 148 -1.52 -28.93 28.43
C GLU A 148 -0.83 -30.29 28.50
N LEU A 149 0.04 -30.60 27.54
CA LEU A 149 0.84 -31.82 27.55
C LEU A 149 1.77 -31.89 28.77
N MET A 150 2.45 -30.79 29.10
CA MET A 150 3.32 -30.70 30.27
C MET A 150 2.54 -30.82 31.58
N TYR A 151 1.34 -30.21 31.66
CA TYR A 151 0.49 -30.27 32.86
C TYR A 151 -0.05 -31.69 33.09
N GLU A 152 -0.52 -32.36 32.04
CA GLU A 152 -1.03 -33.73 32.16
C GLU A 152 0.09 -34.75 32.48
N VAL A 153 1.31 -34.50 32.00
CA VAL A 153 2.49 -35.30 32.36
C VAL A 153 2.98 -35.00 33.76
N PHE A 154 2.94 -33.75 34.23
CA PHE A 154 3.35 -33.41 35.60
C PHE A 154 2.37 -33.94 36.66
N ASN A 155 1.08 -34.01 36.32
CA ASN A 155 0.05 -34.58 37.19
C ASN A 155 0.02 -36.12 37.15
N LYS A 156 0.76 -36.76 36.23
CA LYS A 156 0.99 -38.20 36.16
C LYS A 156 2.41 -38.49 36.65
N GLU A 157 2.54 -38.85 37.92
CA GLU A 157 3.81 -39.27 38.52
C GLU A 157 4.32 -40.58 37.87
N ASP A 158 5.05 -40.49 36.76
CA ASP A 158 6.02 -41.50 36.33
C ASP A 158 7.07 -40.84 35.41
N LYS A 159 8.28 -40.68 35.95
CA LYS A 159 9.46 -40.20 35.21
C LYS A 159 10.08 -41.37 34.43
N GLU A 160 10.76 -40.99 33.35
CA GLU A 160 11.69 -41.74 32.49
C GLU A 160 11.14 -42.08 31.09
N SER A 161 11.82 -41.53 30.06
CA SER A 161 11.68 -41.76 28.61
C SER A 161 10.73 -40.87 27.76
N PHE A 162 10.52 -39.60 28.12
CA PHE A 162 9.66 -38.71 27.31
C PHE A 162 10.37 -37.95 26.17
N TRP A 163 11.64 -37.55 26.35
CA TRP A 163 12.38 -36.76 25.35
C TRP A 163 12.67 -37.53 24.05
N SER A 164 12.71 -38.86 24.08
CA SER A 164 12.88 -39.73 22.92
C SER A 164 11.57 -39.94 22.15
N GLU A 165 10.42 -40.02 22.83
CA GLU A 165 9.09 -40.18 22.22
C GLU A 165 8.62 -38.85 21.60
N LEU A 166 8.83 -37.72 22.31
CA LEU A 166 8.48 -36.38 21.83
C LEU A 166 9.32 -35.95 20.62
N LYS A 167 10.62 -36.28 20.58
CA LYS A 167 11.45 -36.06 19.39
C LYS A 167 10.98 -36.90 18.21
N ARG A 168 10.50 -38.13 18.44
CA ARG A 168 10.03 -39.04 17.38
C ARG A 168 8.71 -38.59 16.77
N GLU A 169 7.77 -38.11 17.59
CA GLU A 169 6.48 -37.55 17.14
C GLU A 169 6.64 -36.17 16.50
N LEU A 170 7.52 -35.30 17.03
CA LEU A 170 7.81 -33.99 16.42
C LEU A 170 8.49 -34.14 15.04
N LEU A 171 9.42 -35.09 14.89
CA LEU A 171 10.02 -35.43 13.58
C LEU A 171 8.99 -35.97 12.59
N PHE A 172 7.99 -36.70 13.08
CA PHE A 172 6.92 -37.29 12.26
C PHE A 172 5.92 -36.22 11.77
N VAL A 173 5.55 -35.27 12.63
CA VAL A 173 4.72 -34.12 12.29
C VAL A 173 5.43 -33.19 11.30
N ILE A 174 6.73 -32.93 11.51
CA ILE A 174 7.57 -32.15 10.58
C ILE A 174 7.75 -32.90 9.23
N SER A 175 7.68 -34.23 9.23
CA SER A 175 7.80 -35.06 8.02
C SER A 175 6.49 -35.22 7.23
N CYS A 176 5.39 -34.53 7.57
CA CYS A 176 4.09 -34.55 6.87
C CYS A 176 3.66 -35.95 6.40
N ARG A 177 3.61 -36.93 7.29
CA ARG A 177 3.22 -38.30 6.93
C ARG A 177 2.07 -38.79 7.80
N GLY A 178 0.83 -38.49 7.40
CA GLY A 178 -0.36 -39.32 7.65
C GLY A 178 -0.81 -39.56 9.10
N THR A 179 -1.98 -38.99 9.43
CA THR A 179 -2.85 -39.24 10.57
C THR A 179 -3.22 -40.72 10.71
N VAL A 180 -2.71 -41.43 11.74
CA VAL A 180 -3.51 -42.37 12.56
C VAL A 180 -2.74 -42.88 13.78
N LYS A 181 -3.39 -42.78 14.95
CA LYS A 181 -2.96 -43.29 16.25
C LYS A 181 -3.20 -44.81 16.32
N GLN A 182 -2.17 -45.62 16.50
CA GLN A 182 -2.31 -47.07 16.73
C GLN A 182 -2.33 -47.35 18.24
N LEU A 183 -3.43 -47.92 18.74
CA LEU A 183 -3.58 -48.42 20.10
C LEU A 183 -2.94 -49.82 20.23
N LYS A 184 -2.23 -50.06 21.34
CA LYS A 184 -1.55 -51.32 21.71
C LYS A 184 -2.57 -52.48 21.87
N PRO A 185 -2.29 -53.72 21.42
CA PRO A 185 -3.14 -54.85 21.74
C PRO A 185 -2.77 -55.43 23.12
N SER A 186 -3.79 -55.68 23.95
CA SER A 186 -3.73 -56.51 25.13
C SER A 186 -3.63 -57.99 24.74
N SER A 187 -2.74 -58.72 25.41
CA SER A 187 -2.57 -60.16 25.25
C SER A 187 -3.68 -60.93 25.97
N GLU A 188 -4.56 -61.60 25.23
CA GLU A 188 -5.28 -62.78 25.71
C GLU A 188 -5.25 -63.89 24.64
N LYS A 189 -4.74 -65.05 25.03
CA LYS A 189 -4.88 -66.32 24.29
C LYS A 189 -6.18 -66.98 24.72
N SER A 190 -7.11 -67.22 23.79
CA SER A 190 -7.79 -68.52 23.66
C SER A 190 -8.66 -68.61 22.40
N SER A 191 -8.23 -69.47 21.47
CA SER A 191 -9.02 -70.51 20.80
C SER A 191 -10.31 -70.17 20.00
N ASN A 192 -10.18 -70.50 18.71
CA ASN A 192 -11.16 -71.06 17.76
C ASN A 192 -12.05 -70.13 16.92
N GLY A 193 -11.93 -70.32 15.60
CA GLY A 193 -13.07 -70.31 14.69
C GLY A 193 -12.96 -69.40 13.47
N SER A 194 -12.28 -69.89 12.43
CA SER A 194 -12.54 -69.70 10.99
C SER A 194 -12.88 -68.30 10.44
N ALA A 195 -11.98 -67.78 9.59
CA ALA A 195 -12.33 -66.84 8.52
C ALA A 195 -11.68 -67.29 7.20
N GLU A 196 -12.52 -67.77 6.28
CA GLU A 196 -12.30 -67.74 4.83
C GLU A 196 -12.04 -66.29 4.39
N GLU A 197 -10.93 -66.03 3.69
CA GLU A 197 -10.87 -65.79 2.22
C GLU A 197 -11.42 -64.38 1.84
N ILE A 198 -10.75 -63.47 1.10
CA ILE A 198 -9.71 -63.53 0.08
C ILE A 198 -8.88 -62.22 0.14
N VAL A 199 -7.57 -62.37 0.07
CA VAL A 199 -6.58 -61.33 -0.24
C VAL A 199 -6.30 -61.32 -1.75
N ARG A 200 -6.26 -60.14 -2.36
CA ARG A 200 -5.36 -59.80 -3.49
C ARG A 200 -4.90 -58.35 -3.27
N LYS A 201 -3.69 -58.04 -2.75
CA LYS A 201 -2.35 -58.08 -3.40
C LYS A 201 -2.46 -57.86 -4.92
N SER A 202 -1.77 -56.92 -5.56
CA SER A 202 -0.44 -56.35 -5.30
C SER A 202 -0.12 -55.33 -6.40
N LYS A 203 0.74 -54.36 -6.06
CA LYS A 203 1.82 -53.73 -6.86
C LYS A 203 1.64 -53.57 -8.39
N THR A 204 1.71 -52.31 -8.81
CA THR A 204 2.27 -51.74 -10.07
C THR A 204 3.51 -52.50 -10.58
N PRO A 205 3.85 -52.50 -11.90
CA PRO A 205 4.24 -51.27 -12.61
C PRO A 205 3.96 -51.19 -14.13
N ASN A 206 4.10 -49.97 -14.65
CA ASN A 206 4.45 -49.52 -16.01
C ASN A 206 4.25 -50.46 -17.23
N GLY A 207 3.52 -49.95 -18.23
CA GLY A 207 3.44 -50.55 -19.55
C GLY A 207 2.95 -49.56 -20.62
N LEU A 208 3.92 -49.08 -21.39
CA LEU A 208 3.89 -48.43 -22.69
C LEU A 208 2.86 -49.01 -23.68
N GLY A 209 2.18 -48.15 -24.46
CA GLY A 209 1.88 -48.45 -25.87
C GLY A 209 0.42 -48.47 -26.36
N LYS A 210 0.10 -47.43 -27.13
CA LYS A 210 -0.56 -47.44 -28.47
C LYS A 210 -2.08 -47.68 -28.60
N HIS A 211 -2.63 -46.85 -29.52
CA HIS A 211 -3.80 -47.06 -30.39
C HIS A 211 -5.16 -47.15 -29.65
N SER A 212 -6.29 -46.64 -30.11
CA SER A 212 -6.75 -45.83 -31.24
C SER A 212 -8.28 -45.89 -31.17
N ILE A 213 -8.97 -44.87 -31.69
CA ILE A 213 -10.27 -44.94 -32.39
C ILE A 213 -11.59 -44.85 -31.56
N GLU A 214 -12.40 -43.86 -32.01
CA GLU A 214 -13.88 -43.68 -32.06
C GLU A 214 -14.71 -43.76 -30.75
N SER A 215 -15.71 -42.91 -30.51
CA SER A 215 -16.51 -41.97 -31.34
C SER A 215 -16.92 -40.74 -30.53
#